data_AF-A0A2J6TM81-F1
#
_entry.id   AF-A0A2J6TM81-F1
#
_cell.length_a   1.000
_cell.length_b   1.000
_cell.length_c   1.000
_cell.angle_alpha   90.00
_cell.angle_beta   90.00
_cell.angle_gamma   90.00
#
_symmetry.space_group_name_H-M   'P 1'
#
loop_
_entity.id
_entity.type
_entity.pdbx_description
1 polymer ?
#
loop_
_entity_poly.entity_id
_entity_poly.type
_entity_poly.pdbx_seq_one_letter_code
_entity_poly.pdbx_strand_id
1 'polypeptide(L)'
;MYLIIYKPKAYNINIGDSYSSSSFSISGTKSSASNPIGNPAQSMFDFKTLPEVLTTQLNTSLTLTYDLASAGATAIYTLVRRVRKALDQESPTTVTHPTYAPWTAESSLFAVWLGVNDVSDTYSQSGEDAWINRDLDNYFPVSCPCTRVEHESLLFLASPASLPYPLCCPKEHAYSCVMPTRIAAFKPANLEANDALVDTQTAFNTTISSPSGYGAPDAPCFNSDGKYCLRWNNYHPQAAIH
;
A
#
# COMPACT_ATOMS: atom_id res chain seq x y z
N MET A 1 -15.10 5.06 11.97
CA MET A 1 -13.81 5.58 12.48
C MET A 1 -13.06 4.43 13.14
N TYR A 2 -12.35 3.62 12.36
CA TYR A 2 -11.38 2.67 12.92
C TYR A 2 -10.03 3.38 12.90
N LEU A 3 -9.82 4.26 13.87
CA LEU A 3 -8.46 4.67 14.21
C LEU A 3 -7.86 3.44 14.89
N ILE A 4 -7.21 2.57 14.10
CA ILE A 4 -6.30 1.58 14.66
C ILE A 4 -5.34 2.40 15.50
N ILE A 5 -5.35 2.20 16.82
CA ILE A 5 -4.41 2.83 17.73
C ILE A 5 -3.05 2.27 17.33
N TYR A 6 -2.36 2.97 16.42
CA TYR A 6 -1.08 2.56 15.89
C TYR A 6 -0.09 2.58 17.05
N LYS A 7 0.28 1.40 17.54
CA LYS A 7 1.42 1.30 18.45
C LYS A 7 2.64 1.72 17.64
N PRO A 8 3.41 2.71 18.10
CA PRO A 8 4.57 3.16 17.36
C PRO A 8 5.55 2.00 17.14
N LYS A 9 5.93 1.78 15.88
CA LYS A 9 6.93 0.79 15.47
C LYS A 9 8.25 1.47 15.17
N ALA A 10 9.35 0.81 15.54
CA ALA A 10 10.69 1.29 15.22
C ALA A 10 10.97 1.20 13.71
N TYR A 11 10.30 0.28 13.00
CA TYR A 11 10.46 0.08 11.56
C TYR A 11 9.10 0.05 10.86
N ASN A 12 9.02 0.73 9.72
CA ASN A 12 7.91 0.63 8.78
C ASN A 12 8.44 0.07 7.46
N ILE A 13 8.07 -1.16 7.14
CA ILE A 13 8.47 -1.85 5.92
C ILE A 13 7.28 -1.78 4.96
N ASN A 14 7.38 -0.92 3.96
CA ASN A 14 6.33 -0.77 2.97
C ASN A 14 6.59 -1.65 1.75
N ILE A 15 5.55 -2.33 1.27
CA ILE A 15 5.56 -3.12 0.05
C ILE A 15 4.36 -2.69 -0.76
N GLY A 16 4.59 -2.27 -1.99
CA GLY A 16 3.48 -1.78 -2.78
C GLY A 16 3.84 -1.43 -4.21
N ASP A 17 2.94 -0.67 -4.82
CA ASP A 17 3.10 -0.14 -6.16
C ASP A 17 3.38 1.38 -6.18
N SER A 18 3.05 2.05 -7.27
CA SER A 18 3.26 3.50 -7.41
C SER A 18 2.45 4.32 -6.44
N TYR A 19 1.45 3.77 -5.75
CA TYR A 19 0.65 4.53 -4.79
C TYR A 19 1.37 4.73 -3.46
N SER A 20 2.27 3.84 -3.11
CA SER A 20 3.03 3.95 -1.86
C SER A 20 4.51 4.28 -2.09
N SER A 21 4.98 4.17 -3.33
CA SER A 21 6.39 4.36 -3.66
C SER A 21 6.89 5.79 -3.48
N SER A 22 7.90 5.90 -2.63
CA SER A 22 8.78 7.05 -2.43
C SER A 22 10.01 7.03 -3.34
N SER A 23 10.12 6.04 -4.24
CA SER A 23 11.32 5.75 -5.06
C SER A 23 12.55 5.33 -4.26
N PHE A 24 12.37 4.82 -3.04
CA PHE A 24 13.46 4.34 -2.23
C PHE A 24 14.30 3.25 -2.92
N SER A 25 15.62 3.41 -2.84
CA SER A 25 16.58 2.42 -3.32
C SER A 25 17.30 1.77 -2.15
N ILE A 26 17.25 0.44 -2.10
CA ILE A 26 17.98 -0.33 -1.09
C ILE A 26 19.50 -0.17 -1.22
N SER A 27 20.03 0.19 -2.39
CA SER A 27 21.46 0.47 -2.56
C SER A 27 21.86 1.89 -2.12
N GLY A 28 20.88 2.77 -1.88
CA GLY A 28 21.09 4.14 -1.45
C GLY A 28 21.30 4.31 0.07
N THR A 29 21.19 5.56 0.53
CA THR A 29 21.28 5.93 1.94
C THR A 29 20.18 5.26 2.75
N LYS A 30 20.57 4.51 3.79
CA LYS A 30 19.61 3.83 4.67
C LYS A 30 18.94 4.82 5.61
N SER A 31 17.77 4.42 6.08
CA SER A 31 17.01 5.16 7.08
C SER A 31 17.77 5.22 8.39
N SER A 32 17.75 6.38 9.04
CA SER A 32 18.46 6.66 10.28
C SER A 32 17.67 7.65 11.15
N ALA A 33 18.11 7.88 12.38
CA ALA A 33 17.46 8.85 13.27
C ALA A 33 17.44 10.28 12.70
N SER A 34 18.46 10.68 11.94
CA SER A 34 18.53 12.00 11.30
C SER A 34 17.89 12.04 9.90
N ASN A 35 17.64 10.87 9.31
CA ASN A 35 16.98 10.74 8.01
C ASN A 35 16.07 9.50 8.00
N PRO A 36 14.87 9.58 8.62
CA PRO A 36 14.04 8.41 8.89
C PRO A 36 13.45 7.71 7.66
N ILE A 37 13.45 8.37 6.50
CA ILE A 37 12.98 7.80 5.22
C ILE A 37 14.15 7.32 4.32
N GLY A 38 15.39 7.66 4.66
CA GLY A 38 16.57 7.24 3.92
C GLY A 38 16.74 7.95 2.58
N ASN A 39 16.34 7.32 1.48
CA ASN A 39 16.52 7.88 0.15
C ASN A 39 15.29 7.61 -0.73
N PRO A 40 15.08 8.41 -1.79
CA PRO A 40 15.65 9.75 -2.00
C PRO A 40 15.17 10.75 -0.93
N ALA A 41 15.77 11.95 -0.87
CA ALA A 41 15.32 12.99 0.06
C ALA A 41 13.94 13.58 -0.32
N GLN A 42 13.55 13.42 -1.58
CA GLN A 42 12.25 13.81 -2.11
C GLN A 42 11.69 12.64 -2.92
N SER A 43 10.43 12.30 -2.66
CA SER A 43 9.70 11.23 -3.34
C SER A 43 9.56 11.46 -4.85
N MET A 44 9.05 10.48 -5.59
CA MET A 44 8.69 10.66 -7.01
C MET A 44 7.61 11.72 -7.25
N PHE A 45 6.90 12.10 -6.20
CA PHE A 45 5.84 13.09 -6.22
C PHE A 45 6.27 14.35 -5.48
N ASP A 46 5.63 15.48 -5.78
CA ASP A 46 5.79 16.74 -5.02
C ASP A 46 5.05 16.71 -3.66
N PHE A 47 4.65 15.51 -3.21
CA PHE A 47 4.00 15.23 -1.95
C PHE A 47 4.55 13.95 -1.31
N LYS A 48 4.24 13.78 -0.03
CA LYS A 48 4.59 12.58 0.74
C LYS A 48 3.57 11.48 0.49
N THR A 49 4.03 10.29 0.16
CA THR A 49 3.18 9.09 0.12
C THR A 49 2.80 8.65 1.52
N LEU A 50 1.81 7.75 1.64
CA LEU A 50 1.35 7.26 2.94
C LEU A 50 2.48 6.72 3.85
N PRO A 51 3.45 5.92 3.38
CA PRO A 51 4.60 5.52 4.21
C PRO A 51 5.42 6.69 4.76
N GLU A 52 5.60 7.75 3.97
CA GLU A 52 6.30 8.97 4.38
C GLU A 52 5.48 9.77 5.39
N VAL A 53 4.16 9.86 5.22
CA VAL A 53 3.23 10.48 6.18
C VAL A 53 3.24 9.73 7.51
N LEU A 54 3.17 8.39 7.48
CA LEU A 54 3.24 7.55 8.67
C LEU A 54 4.53 7.78 9.47
N THR A 55 5.64 8.03 8.78
CA THR A 55 6.96 8.16 9.40
C THR A 55 7.36 9.57 9.81
N THR A 56 6.82 10.59 9.13
CA THR A 56 7.27 11.97 9.32
C THR A 56 6.20 12.90 9.89
N GLN A 57 4.93 12.45 9.95
CA GLN A 57 3.81 13.27 10.42
C GLN A 57 2.98 12.58 11.49
N LEU A 58 2.69 11.28 11.33
CA LEU A 58 1.80 10.53 12.23
C LEU A 58 2.55 9.70 13.28
N ASN A 59 3.87 9.59 13.19
CA ASN A 59 4.68 8.85 14.14
C ASN A 59 4.72 9.56 15.50
N THR A 60 4.58 8.79 16.58
CA THR A 60 4.70 9.28 17.96
C THR A 60 6.06 9.00 18.59
N SER A 61 6.91 8.23 17.91
CA SER A 61 8.32 7.98 18.25
C SER A 61 9.14 7.84 16.96
N LEU A 62 10.47 7.66 17.07
CA LEU A 62 11.31 7.43 15.90
C LEU A 62 10.90 6.13 15.18
N THR A 63 10.51 6.27 13.93
CA THR A 63 10.21 5.16 13.01
C THR A 63 11.13 5.27 11.81
N LEU A 64 11.76 4.17 11.40
CA LEU A 64 12.59 4.08 10.21
C LEU A 64 11.81 3.41 9.08
N THR A 65 11.55 4.13 8.00
CA THR A 65 10.85 3.57 6.84
C THR A 65 11.81 2.93 5.85
N TYR A 66 11.49 1.70 5.43
CA TYR A 66 12.10 1.03 4.29
C TYR A 66 11.00 0.77 3.27
N ASP A 67 10.92 1.63 2.26
CA ASP A 67 9.90 1.53 1.24
C ASP A 67 10.36 0.68 0.06
N LEU A 68 9.86 -0.54 0.01
CA LEU A 68 10.19 -1.53 -1.02
C LEU A 68 9.16 -1.52 -2.16
N ALA A 69 8.28 -0.52 -2.22
CA ALA A 69 7.29 -0.38 -3.28
C ALA A 69 7.93 -0.04 -4.63
N SER A 70 7.32 -0.55 -5.70
CA SER A 70 7.78 -0.34 -7.08
C SER A 70 6.61 0.03 -7.96
N ALA A 71 6.74 1.13 -8.70
CA ALA A 71 5.77 1.46 -9.75
C ALA A 71 5.50 0.27 -10.69
N GLY A 72 4.24 0.07 -11.05
CA GLY A 72 3.76 -1.04 -11.89
C GLY A 72 3.72 -2.42 -11.21
N ALA A 73 3.93 -2.49 -9.89
CA ALA A 73 3.88 -3.75 -9.17
C ALA A 73 2.47 -4.38 -9.17
N THR A 74 2.35 -5.62 -9.64
CA THR A 74 1.17 -6.48 -9.50
C THR A 74 1.35 -7.48 -8.36
N ALA A 75 0.27 -7.90 -7.71
CA ALA A 75 0.27 -8.84 -6.58
C ALA A 75 1.02 -10.14 -6.90
N ILE A 76 0.81 -10.70 -8.09
CA ILE A 76 1.40 -11.98 -8.52
C ILE A 76 2.93 -11.90 -8.68
N TYR A 77 3.46 -10.80 -9.21
CA TYR A 77 4.88 -10.73 -9.60
C TYR A 77 5.81 -10.16 -8.52
N THR A 78 5.29 -9.40 -7.57
CA THR A 78 6.14 -8.48 -6.78
C THR A 78 6.44 -8.96 -5.38
N LEU A 79 5.48 -9.58 -4.72
CA LEU A 79 5.53 -9.70 -3.27
C LEU A 79 6.54 -10.78 -2.81
N VAL A 80 6.70 -11.87 -3.57
CA VAL A 80 7.71 -12.91 -3.26
C VAL A 80 9.07 -12.58 -3.86
N ARG A 81 9.16 -12.00 -5.07
CA ARG A 81 10.45 -11.84 -5.76
C ARG A 81 11.21 -10.60 -5.31
N ARG A 82 10.53 -9.49 -5.00
CA ARG A 82 11.18 -8.22 -4.69
C ARG A 82 11.52 -8.05 -3.22
N VAL A 83 10.66 -8.49 -2.30
CA VAL A 83 10.98 -8.53 -0.87
C VAL A 83 12.24 -9.37 -0.62
N ARG A 84 12.34 -10.54 -1.26
CA ARG A 84 13.53 -11.39 -1.22
C ARG A 84 14.78 -10.70 -1.75
N LYS A 85 14.70 -10.07 -2.93
CA LYS A 85 15.83 -9.35 -3.52
C LYS A 85 16.27 -8.13 -2.68
N ALA A 86 15.33 -7.39 -2.11
CA ALA A 86 15.63 -6.21 -1.29
C ALA A 86 16.21 -6.57 0.08
N LEU A 87 15.97 -7.79 0.57
CA LEU A 87 16.52 -8.27 1.83
C LEU A 87 17.76 -9.15 1.64
N ASP A 88 18.29 -9.22 0.41
CA ASP A 88 19.43 -10.06 0.01
C ASP A 88 19.23 -11.56 0.33
N GLN A 89 18.03 -12.07 0.06
CA GLN A 89 17.63 -13.43 0.39
C GLN A 89 17.44 -14.28 -0.86
N GLU A 90 18.25 -15.31 -0.98
CA GLU A 90 18.11 -16.37 -1.99
C GLU A 90 17.17 -17.50 -1.52
N SER A 91 16.86 -17.58 -0.22
CA SER A 91 16.04 -18.67 0.33
C SER A 91 14.54 -18.45 0.07
N PRO A 92 13.79 -19.45 -0.45
CA PRO A 92 12.35 -19.39 -0.61
C PRO A 92 11.56 -19.44 0.72
N THR A 93 12.20 -19.71 1.86
CA THR A 93 11.48 -20.02 3.12
C THR A 93 11.87 -19.16 4.31
N THR A 94 12.85 -18.26 4.19
CA THR A 94 13.34 -17.50 5.35
C THR A 94 13.60 -16.05 4.97
N VAL A 95 12.92 -15.13 5.66
CA VAL A 95 13.15 -13.71 5.54
C VAL A 95 13.96 -13.24 6.75
N THR A 96 15.29 -13.11 6.61
CA THR A 96 16.19 -12.53 7.61
C THR A 96 16.37 -11.01 7.42
N HIS A 97 16.19 -10.24 8.50
CA HIS A 97 16.40 -8.80 8.51
C HIS A 97 17.88 -8.42 8.27
N PRO A 98 18.17 -7.35 7.52
CA PRO A 98 19.55 -6.92 7.30
C PRO A 98 20.13 -6.29 8.57
N THR A 99 21.47 -6.30 8.71
CA THR A 99 22.15 -5.75 9.89
C THR A 99 21.92 -4.26 10.12
N TYR A 100 21.62 -3.49 9.05
CA TYR A 100 21.32 -2.06 9.13
C TYR A 100 19.85 -1.77 9.51
N ALA A 101 18.98 -2.78 9.47
CA ALA A 101 17.59 -2.67 9.90
C ALA A 101 17.21 -3.95 10.66
N PRO A 102 17.72 -4.13 11.90
CA PRO A 102 17.46 -5.32 12.71
C PRO A 102 16.04 -5.27 13.30
N TRP A 103 15.04 -5.24 12.43
CA TRP A 103 13.65 -5.30 12.84
C TRP A 103 13.29 -6.69 13.35
N THR A 104 12.35 -6.70 14.29
CA THR A 104 11.66 -7.88 14.78
C THR A 104 10.18 -7.76 14.46
N ALA A 105 9.53 -8.90 14.45
CA ALA A 105 8.14 -9.11 14.83
C ALA A 105 7.44 -7.93 15.52
N GLU A 106 7.89 -7.60 16.73
CA GLU A 106 7.27 -6.63 17.62
C GLU A 106 7.69 -5.18 17.33
N SER A 107 8.82 -4.99 16.66
CA SER A 107 9.38 -3.66 16.40
C SER A 107 9.12 -3.14 14.99
N SER A 108 8.51 -3.96 14.12
CA SER A 108 8.15 -3.57 12.76
C SER A 108 6.66 -3.58 12.49
N LEU A 109 6.29 -2.71 11.56
CA LEU A 109 5.06 -2.76 10.79
C LEU A 109 5.41 -3.21 9.37
N PHE A 110 4.68 -4.19 8.83
CA PHE A 110 4.67 -4.49 7.40
C PHE A 110 3.42 -3.92 6.74
N ALA A 111 3.58 -2.87 5.93
CA ALA A 111 2.51 -2.25 5.16
C ALA A 111 2.49 -2.84 3.75
N VAL A 112 1.37 -3.44 3.32
CA VAL A 112 1.22 -3.97 1.94
C VAL A 112 0.10 -3.22 1.22
N TRP A 113 0.42 -2.53 0.11
CA TRP A 113 -0.56 -1.82 -0.72
C TRP A 113 -0.32 -2.11 -2.21
N LEU A 114 -1.02 -3.12 -2.73
CA LEU A 114 -0.95 -3.57 -4.13
C LEU A 114 -2.36 -3.87 -4.67
N GLY A 115 -2.48 -3.92 -5.99
CA GLY A 115 -3.66 -4.44 -6.68
C GLY A 115 -4.19 -3.52 -7.77
N VAL A 116 -3.83 -2.24 -7.78
CA VAL A 116 -4.31 -1.32 -8.83
C VAL A 116 -3.77 -1.69 -10.21
N ASN A 117 -2.53 -2.18 -10.29
CA ASN A 117 -1.97 -2.65 -11.56
C ASN A 117 -2.62 -3.95 -12.03
N ASP A 118 -2.96 -4.87 -11.12
CA ASP A 118 -3.68 -6.11 -11.44
C ASP A 118 -5.07 -5.78 -12.05
N VAL A 119 -5.80 -4.85 -11.43
CA VAL A 119 -7.07 -4.33 -11.98
C VAL A 119 -6.84 -3.67 -13.34
N SER A 120 -5.85 -2.79 -13.45
CA SER A 120 -5.55 -2.09 -14.71
C SER A 120 -5.21 -3.04 -15.86
N ASP A 121 -4.44 -4.10 -15.58
CA ASP A 121 -4.00 -5.08 -16.59
C ASP A 121 -5.15 -5.99 -17.03
N THR A 122 -6.09 -6.30 -16.14
CA THR A 122 -7.18 -7.25 -16.39
C THR A 122 -8.47 -6.60 -16.88
N TYR A 123 -8.66 -5.30 -16.62
CA TYR A 123 -9.87 -4.52 -16.91
C TYR A 123 -10.46 -4.70 -18.32
N SER A 124 -9.61 -4.75 -19.34
CA SER A 124 -10.07 -4.82 -20.74
C SER A 124 -10.16 -6.25 -21.29
N GLN A 125 -9.82 -7.27 -20.47
CA GLN A 125 -9.72 -8.65 -20.92
C GLN A 125 -11.07 -9.39 -20.87
N SER A 126 -11.27 -10.33 -21.79
CA SER A 126 -12.40 -11.27 -21.71
C SER A 126 -12.20 -12.22 -20.52
N GLY A 127 -13.26 -12.45 -19.73
CA GLY A 127 -13.20 -13.33 -18.55
C GLY A 127 -12.58 -12.66 -17.31
N GLU A 128 -12.64 -11.32 -17.23
CA GLU A 128 -12.15 -10.47 -16.14
C GLU A 128 -12.44 -11.02 -14.73
N ASP A 129 -13.64 -11.53 -14.46
CA ASP A 129 -13.98 -12.13 -13.16
C ASP A 129 -13.03 -13.28 -12.76
N ALA A 130 -12.61 -14.10 -13.72
CA ALA A 130 -11.66 -15.19 -13.47
C ALA A 130 -10.25 -14.66 -13.19
N TRP A 131 -9.84 -13.59 -13.88
CA TRP A 131 -8.56 -12.93 -13.66
C TRP A 131 -8.51 -12.24 -12.30
N ILE A 132 -9.54 -11.47 -11.96
CA ILE A 132 -9.70 -10.82 -10.65
C ILE A 132 -9.68 -11.86 -9.53
N ASN A 133 -10.43 -12.95 -9.67
CA ASN A 133 -10.43 -14.02 -8.66
C ASN A 133 -9.06 -14.68 -8.53
N ARG A 134 -8.37 -14.95 -9.65
CA ARG A 134 -7.01 -15.49 -9.63
C ARG A 134 -6.02 -14.53 -8.98
N ASP A 135 -6.09 -13.25 -9.27
CA ASP A 135 -5.16 -12.25 -8.73
C ASP A 135 -5.38 -12.08 -7.23
N LEU A 136 -6.63 -12.09 -6.77
CA LEU A 136 -6.97 -12.11 -5.34
C LEU A 136 -6.58 -13.42 -4.65
N ASP A 137 -6.74 -14.57 -5.31
CA ASP A 137 -6.27 -15.87 -4.82
C ASP A 137 -4.74 -15.94 -4.70
N ASN A 138 -4.01 -15.09 -5.42
CA ASN A 138 -2.58 -14.90 -5.21
C ASN A 138 -2.31 -13.81 -4.17
N TYR A 139 -3.08 -12.73 -4.13
CA TYR A 139 -2.83 -11.60 -3.23
C TYR A 139 -2.84 -12.03 -1.76
N PHE A 140 -3.87 -12.75 -1.32
CA PHE A 140 -4.02 -13.11 0.09
C PHE A 140 -2.99 -14.15 0.61
N PRO A 141 -2.68 -15.23 -0.12
CA PRO A 141 -1.62 -16.16 0.27
C PRO A 141 -0.20 -15.63 0.03
N VAL A 142 -0.02 -14.61 -0.81
CA VAL A 142 1.30 -14.03 -1.12
C VAL A 142 1.54 -12.76 -0.31
N SER A 143 0.55 -12.12 0.32
CA SER A 143 0.75 -11.21 1.46
C SER A 143 1.22 -11.93 2.73
N CYS A 144 1.29 -13.26 2.64
CA CYS A 144 1.61 -14.21 3.69
C CYS A 144 3.08 -14.70 3.80
N PRO A 145 4.13 -14.28 3.05
CA PRO A 145 5.51 -14.67 3.39
C PRO A 145 5.93 -14.10 4.75
N CYS A 146 5.19 -13.11 5.26
CA CYS A 146 5.29 -12.61 6.62
C CYS A 146 4.85 -13.64 7.67
N THR A 147 4.07 -14.70 7.37
CA THR A 147 3.62 -15.68 8.40
C THR A 147 4.69 -16.65 8.89
N ARG A 148 5.93 -16.57 8.38
CA ARG A 148 7.08 -17.26 8.97
C ARG A 148 7.86 -16.42 9.97
N VAL A 149 7.37 -15.22 10.24
CA VAL A 149 8.08 -14.20 10.98
C VAL A 149 6.96 -13.51 11.82
N GLU A 150 7.06 -13.41 13.15
CA GLU A 150 5.92 -13.02 14.02
C GLU A 150 5.52 -11.51 13.94
N HIS A 151 5.06 -10.96 12.81
CA HIS A 151 4.94 -9.49 12.62
C HIS A 151 3.57 -8.90 12.94
N GLU A 152 3.53 -7.61 13.27
CA GLU A 152 2.33 -6.79 13.06
C GLU A 152 2.28 -6.30 11.61
N SER A 153 1.20 -6.64 10.88
CA SER A 153 1.03 -6.24 9.47
C SER A 153 -0.20 -5.32 9.28
N LEU A 154 -0.05 -4.30 8.43
CA LEU A 154 -1.15 -3.53 7.86
C LEU A 154 -1.33 -3.92 6.40
N LEU A 155 -2.42 -4.60 6.10
CA LEU A 155 -2.84 -4.86 4.73
C LEU A 155 -3.72 -3.70 4.27
N PHE A 156 -3.23 -2.89 3.34
CA PHE A 156 -4.01 -1.88 2.64
C PHE A 156 -4.67 -2.52 1.43
N LEU A 157 -5.98 -2.33 1.33
CA LEU A 157 -6.76 -2.83 0.21
C LEU A 157 -6.67 -1.83 -0.93
N ALA A 158 -6.15 -2.24 -2.09
CA ALA A 158 -6.30 -1.43 -3.29
C ALA A 158 -7.71 -1.58 -3.86
N SER A 159 -8.39 -0.45 -4.04
CA SER A 159 -8.90 -0.06 -5.34
C SER A 159 -9.06 1.47 -5.31
N PRO A 160 -8.34 2.23 -6.14
CA PRO A 160 -8.67 3.62 -6.37
C PRO A 160 -9.93 3.66 -7.21
N ALA A 161 -10.88 4.44 -6.74
CA ALA A 161 -11.92 5.01 -7.58
C ALA A 161 -11.25 5.80 -8.72
N SER A 162 -10.93 5.14 -9.84
CA SER A 162 -10.49 5.86 -11.04
C SER A 162 -11.65 6.56 -11.73
N LEU A 163 -12.91 6.29 -11.36
CA LEU A 163 -14.07 6.94 -11.97
C LEU A 163 -15.21 7.22 -10.95
N PRO A 164 -15.93 8.35 -11.12
CA PRO A 164 -17.14 8.60 -10.35
C PRO A 164 -18.21 7.57 -10.75
N TYR A 165 -19.04 7.12 -9.80
CA TYR A 165 -20.45 6.66 -9.93
C TYR A 165 -20.79 5.38 -9.11
N PRO A 166 -22.04 5.29 -8.59
CA PRO A 166 -22.45 4.32 -7.57
C PRO A 166 -23.09 3.03 -8.12
N LEU A 167 -22.86 1.96 -7.36
CA LEU A 167 -23.75 0.83 -7.00
C LEU A 167 -24.26 -0.14 -8.10
N CYS A 168 -23.90 -1.42 -7.88
CA CYS A 168 -24.47 -2.69 -8.35
C CYS A 168 -23.73 -3.53 -9.42
N CYS A 169 -22.48 -3.15 -9.74
CA CYS A 169 -21.44 -3.95 -10.42
C CYS A 169 -21.45 -3.95 -11.98
N PRO A 170 -20.91 -2.89 -12.63
CA PRO A 170 -20.18 -2.97 -13.89
C PRO A 170 -18.73 -3.46 -13.66
N LYS A 171 -18.03 -3.84 -14.74
CA LYS A 171 -16.66 -4.39 -14.74
C LYS A 171 -15.65 -3.66 -13.83
N GLU A 172 -15.65 -2.33 -13.83
CA GLU A 172 -14.77 -1.51 -12.97
C GLU A 172 -14.96 -1.74 -11.45
N HIS A 173 -16.10 -2.29 -11.05
CA HIS A 173 -16.46 -2.55 -9.65
C HIS A 173 -16.33 -4.02 -9.24
N ALA A 174 -16.02 -4.95 -10.15
CA ALA A 174 -15.91 -6.37 -9.81
C ALA A 174 -14.91 -6.60 -8.68
N TYR A 175 -13.75 -5.94 -8.74
CA TYR A 175 -12.74 -5.96 -7.67
C TYR A 175 -13.31 -5.43 -6.35
N SER A 176 -13.90 -4.23 -6.34
CA SER A 176 -14.54 -3.62 -5.17
C SER A 176 -15.75 -4.42 -4.63
N CYS A 177 -16.47 -5.16 -5.47
CA CYS A 177 -17.60 -6.01 -5.11
C CYS A 177 -17.13 -7.31 -4.42
N VAL A 178 -16.05 -7.95 -4.91
CA VAL A 178 -15.55 -9.21 -4.33
C VAL A 178 -14.60 -8.98 -3.15
N MET A 179 -13.99 -7.80 -3.08
CA MET A 179 -12.99 -7.48 -2.06
C MET A 179 -13.54 -7.64 -0.62
N PRO A 180 -14.72 -7.13 -0.25
CA PRO A 180 -15.30 -7.33 1.08
C PRO A 180 -15.47 -8.80 1.46
N THR A 181 -15.88 -9.66 0.52
CA THR A 181 -16.05 -11.10 0.75
C THR A 181 -14.70 -11.78 0.94
N ARG A 182 -13.71 -11.46 0.09
CA ARG A 182 -12.35 -12.03 0.20
C ARG A 182 -11.66 -11.60 1.50
N ILE A 183 -11.85 -10.34 1.89
CA ILE A 183 -11.44 -9.80 3.21
C ILE A 183 -12.05 -10.60 4.35
N ALA A 184 -13.36 -10.80 4.32
CA ALA A 184 -14.08 -11.50 5.38
C ALA A 184 -13.59 -12.96 5.50
N ALA A 185 -13.22 -13.59 4.38
CA ALA A 185 -12.63 -14.92 4.36
C ALA A 185 -11.16 -14.94 4.81
N PHE A 186 -10.37 -13.90 4.49
CA PHE A 186 -8.96 -13.82 4.85
C PHE A 186 -8.74 -13.65 6.36
N LYS A 187 -9.52 -12.75 6.99
CA LYS A 187 -9.38 -12.37 8.40
C LYS A 187 -9.28 -13.56 9.37
N PRO A 188 -10.24 -14.49 9.45
CA PRO A 188 -10.19 -15.59 10.43
C PRO A 188 -9.14 -16.67 10.10
N ALA A 189 -8.66 -16.74 8.85
CA ALA A 189 -7.78 -17.80 8.39
C ALA A 189 -6.29 -17.42 8.42
N ASN A 190 -5.96 -16.12 8.45
CA ASN A 190 -4.58 -15.66 8.19
C ASN A 190 -4.13 -14.44 9.00
N LEU A 191 -5.01 -13.79 9.78
CA LEU A 191 -4.61 -12.65 10.59
C LEU A 191 -4.38 -13.07 12.04
N GLU A 192 -3.23 -12.68 12.57
CA GLU A 192 -2.93 -12.80 14.00
C GLU A 192 -3.56 -11.64 14.78
N ALA A 193 -3.49 -11.70 16.11
CA ALA A 193 -4.14 -10.75 17.01
C ALA A 193 -3.74 -9.28 16.77
N ASN A 194 -2.59 -9.02 16.13
CA ASN A 194 -2.07 -7.68 15.89
C ASN A 194 -2.15 -7.22 14.42
N ASP A 195 -2.65 -8.06 13.51
CA ASP A 195 -2.80 -7.65 12.12
C ASP A 195 -4.05 -6.80 11.93
N ALA A 196 -3.96 -5.83 11.01
CA ALA A 196 -5.10 -5.02 10.65
C ALA A 196 -5.21 -4.80 9.15
N LEU A 197 -6.46 -4.57 8.76
CA LEU A 197 -6.85 -4.37 7.38
C LEU A 197 -7.40 -2.96 7.22
N VAL A 198 -6.83 -2.21 6.30
CA VAL A 198 -7.20 -0.83 6.01
C VAL A 198 -7.94 -0.76 4.69
N ASP A 199 -9.23 -0.39 4.76
CA ASP A 199 -10.04 -0.12 3.58
C ASP A 199 -9.76 1.28 3.03
N THR A 200 -8.88 1.36 2.04
CA THR A 200 -8.50 2.64 1.44
C THR A 200 -9.66 3.26 0.64
N GLN A 201 -10.64 2.48 0.18
CA GLN A 201 -11.81 2.98 -0.54
C GLN A 201 -12.58 4.01 0.29
N THR A 202 -12.61 3.84 1.62
CA THR A 202 -13.23 4.82 2.51
C THR A 202 -12.57 6.20 2.37
N ALA A 203 -11.23 6.29 2.31
CA ALA A 203 -10.52 7.55 2.12
C ALA A 203 -10.78 8.16 0.73
N PHE A 204 -10.72 7.35 -0.33
CA PHE A 204 -11.05 7.79 -1.69
C PHE A 204 -12.49 8.31 -1.79
N ASN A 205 -13.47 7.55 -1.32
CA ASN A 205 -14.89 7.92 -1.40
C ASN A 205 -15.20 9.16 -0.56
N THR A 206 -14.58 9.30 0.62
CA THR A 206 -14.78 10.48 1.49
C THR A 206 -14.24 11.74 0.82
N THR A 207 -13.05 11.68 0.21
CA THR A 207 -12.47 12.84 -0.47
C THR A 207 -13.22 13.19 -1.75
N ILE A 208 -13.59 12.20 -2.57
CA ILE A 208 -14.36 12.37 -3.81
C ILE A 208 -15.76 12.92 -3.58
N SER A 209 -16.42 12.54 -2.47
CA SER A 209 -17.75 13.05 -2.14
C SER A 209 -17.76 14.49 -1.62
N SER A 210 -16.61 15.03 -1.22
CA SER A 210 -16.47 16.39 -0.68
C SER A 210 -15.15 17.05 -1.12
N PRO A 211 -14.88 17.20 -2.43
CA PRO A 211 -13.57 17.62 -2.94
C PRO A 211 -13.12 18.98 -2.39
N SER A 212 -14.05 19.93 -2.27
CA SER A 212 -13.77 21.27 -1.72
C SER A 212 -13.36 21.24 -0.25
N GLY A 213 -13.83 20.25 0.52
CA GLY A 213 -13.40 20.04 1.91
C GLY A 213 -11.94 19.62 2.03
N TYR A 214 -11.35 19.13 0.94
CA TYR A 214 -9.97 18.68 0.83
C TYR A 214 -9.12 19.56 -0.10
N GLY A 215 -9.60 20.78 -0.40
CA GLY A 215 -8.85 21.76 -1.17
C GLY A 215 -8.91 21.59 -2.70
N ALA A 216 -9.68 20.61 -3.20
CA ALA A 216 -9.87 20.41 -4.64
C ALA A 216 -11.12 21.14 -5.17
N PRO A 217 -11.10 21.68 -6.40
CA PRO A 217 -12.26 22.37 -6.97
C PRO A 217 -13.42 21.41 -7.27
N ASP A 218 -13.12 20.19 -7.72
CA ASP A 218 -14.07 19.12 -7.99
C ASP A 218 -13.37 17.74 -7.95
N ALA A 219 -14.17 16.67 -8.05
CA ALA A 219 -13.66 15.31 -8.06
C ALA A 219 -12.94 14.92 -9.37
N PRO A 220 -13.38 15.37 -10.57
CA PRO A 220 -12.66 15.08 -11.82
C PRO A 220 -11.28 15.74 -11.95
N CYS A 221 -10.97 16.79 -11.20
CA CYS A 221 -9.69 17.47 -11.20
C CYS A 221 -8.51 16.49 -11.11
N PHE A 222 -7.51 16.68 -11.97
CA PHE A 222 -6.17 16.14 -11.77
C PHE A 222 -5.11 17.12 -12.28
N ASN A 223 -3.97 17.18 -11.57
CA ASN A 223 -2.80 17.96 -11.97
C ASN A 223 -1.55 17.46 -11.25
N SER A 224 -0.36 17.82 -11.74
CA SER A 224 0.88 17.27 -11.20
C SER A 224 1.50 18.08 -10.05
N ASP A 225 0.77 19.03 -9.43
CA ASP A 225 1.32 19.99 -8.46
C ASP A 225 1.33 19.50 -7.00
N GLY A 226 0.68 18.36 -6.75
CA GLY A 226 0.62 17.72 -5.44
C GLY A 226 -0.26 18.41 -4.39
N LYS A 227 -1.06 19.43 -4.75
CA LYS A 227 -1.86 20.21 -3.80
C LYS A 227 -3.29 20.55 -4.23
N TYR A 228 -3.55 20.77 -5.52
CA TYR A 228 -4.78 21.46 -5.95
C TYR A 228 -5.90 20.52 -6.42
N CYS A 229 -5.58 19.28 -6.80
CA CYS A 229 -6.57 18.28 -7.16
C CYS A 229 -6.49 17.07 -6.20
N LEU A 230 -7.52 16.24 -6.16
CA LEU A 230 -7.46 14.97 -5.43
C LEU A 230 -6.52 13.95 -6.11
N ARG A 231 -6.19 14.16 -7.39
CA ARG A 231 -5.46 13.19 -8.23
C ARG A 231 -4.29 13.85 -8.96
N TRP A 232 -3.15 13.18 -8.96
CA TRP A 232 -1.91 13.68 -9.55
C TRP A 232 -1.95 13.56 -11.08
N ASN A 233 -2.56 12.50 -11.56
CA ASN A 233 -2.94 12.32 -12.96
C ASN A 233 -4.24 11.52 -13.03
N ASN A 234 -4.60 10.99 -14.20
CA ASN A 234 -5.77 10.13 -14.35
C ASN A 234 -5.67 8.76 -13.63
N TYR A 235 -4.56 8.50 -12.93
CA TYR A 235 -4.28 7.23 -12.30
C TYR A 235 -3.88 7.36 -10.82
N HIS A 236 -3.07 8.33 -10.40
CA HIS A 236 -2.50 8.38 -9.05
C HIS A 236 -3.24 9.38 -8.14
N PRO A 237 -3.43 9.07 -6.85
CA PRO A 237 -3.93 10.03 -5.87
C PRO A 237 -2.91 11.16 -5.59
N GLN A 238 -3.36 12.23 -4.92
CA GLN A 238 -2.49 13.26 -4.33
C GLN A 238 -2.46 13.20 -2.80
N ALA A 239 -1.66 14.10 -2.22
CA ALA A 239 -1.48 14.33 -0.79
C ALA A 239 -2.75 14.24 0.05
N ALA A 240 -3.89 14.78 -0.40
CA ALA A 240 -5.12 14.79 0.40
C ALA A 240 -5.72 13.40 0.66
N ILE A 241 -5.39 12.42 -0.19
CA ILE A 241 -5.81 11.02 -0.04
C ILE A 241 -4.79 10.20 0.79
N HIS A 242 -3.52 10.63 0.80
CA HIS A 242 -2.43 10.02 1.58
C HIS A 242 -2.44 10.45 3.04
#